data_AF-K0VBJ9-F1
#
_entry.id   AF-K0VBJ9-F1
#
_cell.length_a   1.000
_cell.length_b   1.000
_cell.length_c   1.000
_cell.angle_alpha   90.00
_cell.angle_beta   90.00
_cell.angle_gamma   90.00
#
_symmetry.space_group_name_H-M   'P 1'
#
loop_
_entity.id
_entity.type
_entity.pdbx_description
1 polymer ?
#
loop_
_entity_poly.entity_id
_entity_poly.type
_entity_poly.pdbx_seq_one_letter_code
_entity_poly.pdbx_strand_id
1 'polypeptide(L)'
;GVILLMFGVGLHFSLKDLLSVRGIAVPGAIAQIAFATLLGWGLGAFMGWPTGGSLVFGLALSVASTVVLLKALQERRLVETERGRIAVGWLIVEDLAMVLALVLIPAAAGIGGGHGPAEPLSAGLNRLLGLDLGVGGMIAMTLVKVALFVALMLVFGRKLIPWTMHRIAHTGSRELFRLGVLAIALGVAFGAAKLFGVS
;
A
#
# COMPACT_ATOMS: atom_id res chain seq x y z
N GLY A 1 -15.36 -8.73 -15.94
CA GLY A 1 -16.29 -9.12 -14.87
C GLY A 1 -15.90 -8.51 -13.54
N VAL A 2 -14.86 -9.05 -12.90
CA VAL A 2 -14.41 -8.63 -11.55
C VAL A 2 -13.99 -7.15 -11.47
N ILE A 3 -13.26 -6.61 -12.44
CA ILE A 3 -12.84 -5.19 -12.42
C ILE A 3 -14.06 -4.24 -12.44
N LEU A 4 -15.08 -4.55 -13.24
CA LEU A 4 -16.34 -3.79 -13.28
C LEU A 4 -17.12 -3.95 -11.97
N LEU A 5 -17.02 -5.11 -11.32
CA LEU A 5 -17.62 -5.41 -10.02
C LEU A 5 -16.99 -4.55 -8.92
N MET A 6 -15.65 -4.51 -8.84
CA MET A 6 -14.91 -3.70 -7.87
C MET A 6 -15.11 -2.20 -8.09
N PHE A 7 -15.15 -1.77 -9.35
CA PHE A 7 -15.48 -0.39 -9.71
C PHE A 7 -16.92 -0.03 -9.31
N GLY A 8 -17.89 -0.91 -9.58
CA GLY A 8 -19.28 -0.72 -9.17
C GLY A 8 -19.43 -0.61 -7.65
N VAL A 9 -18.84 -1.53 -6.88
CA VAL A 9 -18.86 -1.46 -5.41
C VAL A 9 -18.19 -0.17 -4.91
N GLY A 10 -17.06 0.21 -5.51
CA GLY A 10 -16.33 1.43 -5.14
C GLY A 10 -17.12 2.73 -5.38
N LEU A 11 -18.02 2.76 -6.37
CA LEU A 11 -18.90 3.92 -6.60
C LEU A 11 -20.06 4.00 -5.61
N HIS A 12 -20.53 2.87 -5.10
CA HIS A 12 -21.62 2.80 -4.11
C HIS A 12 -21.11 2.99 -2.68
N PHE A 13 -19.86 2.61 -2.39
CA PHE A 13 -19.29 2.73 -1.07
C PHE A 13 -18.73 4.14 -0.82
N SER A 14 -19.33 4.87 0.12
CA SER A 14 -18.86 6.21 0.46
C SER A 14 -17.82 6.20 1.58
N LEU A 15 -16.93 7.20 1.62
CA LEU A 15 -16.04 7.42 2.76
C LEU A 15 -16.80 7.59 4.08
N LYS A 16 -18.06 8.03 4.03
CA LYS A 16 -18.92 8.16 5.21
C LYS A 16 -19.29 6.78 5.77
N ASP A 17 -19.52 5.80 4.90
CA ASP A 17 -19.80 4.41 5.29
C ASP A 17 -18.61 3.80 6.03
N LEU A 18 -17.39 4.03 5.54
CA LEU A 18 -16.16 3.64 6.24
C LEU A 18 -16.06 4.29 7.63
N LEU A 19 -16.28 5.61 7.69
CA LEU A 19 -16.19 6.37 8.94
C LEU A 19 -17.24 5.91 9.97
N SER A 20 -18.40 5.43 9.52
CA SER A 20 -19.47 4.92 10.38
C SER A 20 -19.09 3.63 11.12
N VAL A 21 -18.22 2.80 10.53
CA VAL A 21 -17.80 1.50 11.09
C VAL A 21 -16.36 1.46 11.59
N ARG A 22 -15.66 2.61 11.60
CA ARG A 22 -14.23 2.71 11.94
C ARG A 22 -13.88 2.10 13.30
N GLY A 23 -14.80 2.18 14.26
CA GLY A 23 -14.58 1.69 15.63
C GLY A 23 -14.43 0.17 15.72
N ILE A 24 -14.92 -0.57 14.73
CA ILE A 24 -14.83 -2.03 14.68
C ILE A 24 -13.85 -2.46 13.59
N ALA A 25 -13.96 -1.87 12.40
CA ALA A 25 -13.17 -2.26 11.23
C ALA A 25 -11.66 -2.01 11.42
N VAL A 26 -11.28 -0.84 11.95
CA VAL A 26 -9.87 -0.45 12.09
C VAL A 26 -9.11 -1.33 13.10
N PRO A 27 -9.55 -1.44 14.37
CA PRO A 27 -8.82 -2.27 15.34
C PRO A 27 -8.85 -3.75 14.95
N GLY A 28 -9.95 -4.22 14.35
CA GLY A 28 -10.06 -5.59 13.86
C GLY A 28 -9.03 -5.92 12.78
N ALA A 29 -8.94 -5.08 11.74
CA ALA A 29 -7.95 -5.25 10.67
C ALA A 29 -6.52 -5.25 11.20
N ILE A 30 -6.17 -4.27 12.04
CA ILE A 30 -4.82 -4.18 12.63
C ILE A 30 -4.50 -5.42 13.47
N ALA A 31 -5.44 -5.87 14.30
CA ALA A 31 -5.24 -7.04 15.15
C ALA A 31 -5.06 -8.32 14.33
N GLN A 32 -5.87 -8.51 13.29
CA GLN A 32 -5.73 -9.67 12.40
C GLN A 32 -4.44 -9.63 11.59
N ILE A 33 -4.04 -8.46 11.09
CA ILE A 33 -2.77 -8.31 10.37
C ILE A 33 -1.61 -8.67 11.27
N ALA A 34 -1.59 -8.11 12.48
CA ALA A 34 -0.56 -8.41 13.47
C ALA A 34 -0.53 -9.91 13.81
N PHE A 35 -1.70 -10.51 14.05
CA PHE A 35 -1.81 -11.92 14.39
C PHE A 35 -1.34 -12.83 13.25
N ALA A 36 -1.81 -12.62 12.02
CA ALA A 36 -1.40 -13.40 10.84
C ALA A 36 0.09 -13.22 10.55
N THR A 37 0.60 -12.00 10.68
CA THR A 37 2.03 -11.70 10.50
C THR A 37 2.89 -12.41 11.54
N LEU A 38 2.47 -12.42 12.81
CA LEU A 38 3.17 -13.13 13.88
C LEU A 38 3.19 -14.63 13.66
N LEU A 39 2.07 -15.23 13.23
CA LEU A 39 2.01 -16.65 12.91
C LEU A 39 2.92 -16.99 11.72
N GLY A 40 2.89 -16.20 10.66
CA GLY A 40 3.76 -16.40 9.51
C GLY A 40 5.24 -16.18 9.83
N TRP A 41 5.56 -15.18 10.64
CA TRP A 41 6.91 -14.94 11.13
C TRP A 41 7.42 -16.11 11.99
N GLY A 42 6.58 -16.64 12.88
CA GLY A 42 6.89 -17.82 13.68
C GLY A 42 7.12 -19.07 12.81
N LEU A 43 6.31 -19.27 11.77
CA LEU A 43 6.49 -20.36 10.82
C LEU A 43 7.80 -20.20 10.02
N GLY A 44 8.10 -18.99 9.53
CA GLY A 44 9.35 -18.70 8.83
C GLY A 44 10.58 -18.91 9.71
N ALA A 45 10.50 -18.49 10.98
CA ALA A 45 11.55 -18.74 11.97
C ALA A 45 11.75 -20.25 12.22
N PHE A 46 10.65 -21.03 12.31
CA PHE A 46 10.72 -22.48 12.44
C PHE A 46 11.36 -23.15 11.21
N MET A 47 11.15 -22.60 10.02
CA MET A 47 11.78 -23.05 8.77
C MET A 47 13.24 -22.58 8.61
N GLY A 48 13.79 -21.86 9.60
CA GLY A 48 15.16 -21.36 9.59
C GLY A 48 15.39 -20.15 8.67
N TRP A 49 14.32 -19.42 8.30
CA TRP A 49 14.43 -18.24 7.44
C TRP A 49 14.96 -17.01 8.20
N PRO A 50 15.71 -16.11 7.52
CA PRO A 50 16.16 -14.86 8.12
C PRO A 50 14.96 -14.03 8.59
N THR A 51 15.12 -13.28 9.69
CA THR A 51 14.04 -12.49 10.32
C THR A 51 13.31 -11.57 9.35
N GLY A 52 14.04 -10.91 8.44
CA GLY A 52 13.45 -10.09 7.37
C GLY A 52 12.59 -10.89 6.40
N GLY A 53 13.07 -12.05 5.96
CA GLY A 53 12.30 -12.95 5.08
C GLY A 53 11.05 -13.51 5.76
N SER A 54 11.17 -13.91 7.03
CA SER A 54 10.04 -14.39 7.84
C SER A 54 8.99 -13.30 8.06
N LEU A 55 9.40 -12.04 8.23
CA LEU A 55 8.48 -10.91 8.40
C LEU A 55 7.71 -10.61 7.10
N VAL A 56 8.42 -10.56 5.96
CA VAL A 56 7.80 -10.37 4.65
C VAL A 56 6.82 -11.50 4.33
N PHE A 57 7.18 -12.74 4.68
CA PHE A 57 6.30 -13.89 4.55
C PHE A 57 5.04 -13.78 5.41
N GLY A 58 5.18 -13.36 6.68
CA GLY A 58 4.03 -13.11 7.54
C GLY A 58 3.09 -12.04 7.01
N LEU A 59 3.65 -10.92 6.50
CA LEU A 59 2.87 -9.88 5.85
C LEU A 59 2.16 -10.39 4.60
N ALA A 60 2.82 -11.21 3.79
CA ALA A 60 2.21 -11.82 2.60
C ALA A 60 1.04 -12.76 2.95
N LEU A 61 1.15 -13.53 4.04
CA LEU A 61 0.07 -14.38 4.54
C LEU A 61 -1.10 -13.59 5.13
N SER A 62 -0.85 -12.38 5.60
CA SER A 62 -1.88 -11.53 6.20
C SER A 62 -2.90 -11.01 5.19
N VAL A 63 -2.57 -10.97 3.90
CA VAL A 63 -3.39 -10.32 2.86
C VAL A 63 -4.59 -11.18 2.48
N ALA A 64 -5.79 -10.65 2.69
CA ALA A 64 -7.05 -11.20 2.27
C ALA A 64 -7.43 -10.73 0.86
N SER A 65 -8.16 -11.58 0.12
CA SER A 65 -8.64 -11.22 -1.22
C SER A 65 -9.91 -10.35 -1.14
N THR A 66 -9.73 -9.04 -1.34
CA THR A 66 -10.82 -8.05 -1.40
C THR A 66 -11.89 -8.42 -2.43
N VAL A 67 -11.46 -8.84 -3.62
CA VAL A 67 -12.32 -9.27 -4.74
C VAL A 67 -13.24 -10.41 -4.34
N VAL A 68 -12.69 -11.46 -3.72
CA VAL A 68 -13.44 -12.68 -3.41
C VAL A 68 -14.48 -12.39 -2.33
N LEU A 69 -14.10 -11.66 -1.28
CA LEU A 69 -15.03 -11.31 -0.20
C LEU A 69 -16.13 -10.38 -0.69
N LEU A 70 -15.79 -9.35 -1.48
CA LEU A 70 -16.77 -8.43 -2.03
C LEU A 70 -17.75 -9.15 -2.97
N LYS A 71 -17.26 -10.05 -3.81
CA LYS A 71 -18.13 -10.85 -4.67
C LYS A 71 -19.06 -11.76 -3.85
N ALA A 72 -18.56 -12.41 -2.80
CA ALA A 72 -19.38 -13.23 -1.91
C ALA A 72 -20.45 -12.41 -1.18
N LEU A 73 -20.14 -11.19 -0.74
CA LEU A 73 -21.12 -10.28 -0.13
C LEU A 73 -22.19 -9.82 -1.12
N GLN A 74 -21.81 -9.53 -2.37
CA GLN A 74 -22.75 -9.12 -3.41
C GLN A 74 -23.68 -10.25 -3.84
N GLU A 75 -23.16 -11.47 -4.02
CA GLU A 75 -23.98 -12.65 -4.33
C GLU A 75 -25.05 -12.90 -3.26
N ARG A 76 -24.75 -12.53 -2.01
CA ARG A 76 -25.69 -12.59 -0.88
C ARG A 76 -26.48 -11.30 -0.61
N ARG A 77 -26.30 -10.25 -1.41
CA ARG A 77 -26.89 -8.91 -1.22
C ARG A 77 -26.61 -8.30 0.16
N LEU A 78 -25.46 -8.58 0.76
CA LEU A 78 -25.07 -8.15 2.09
C LEU A 78 -24.26 -6.85 2.12
N VAL A 79 -23.80 -6.32 0.98
CA VAL A 79 -22.88 -5.17 0.91
C VAL A 79 -23.41 -3.93 1.64
N GLU A 80 -24.70 -3.61 1.47
CA GLU A 80 -25.34 -2.43 2.07
C GLU A 80 -25.77 -2.63 3.53
N THR A 81 -25.60 -3.84 4.07
CA THR A 81 -25.89 -4.10 5.49
C THR A 81 -24.77 -3.56 6.37
N GLU A 82 -25.05 -3.36 7.66
CA GLU A 82 -24.01 -2.96 8.62
C GLU A 82 -22.84 -3.96 8.66
N ARG A 83 -23.13 -5.27 8.58
CA ARG A 83 -22.11 -6.32 8.50
C ARG A 83 -21.29 -6.22 7.21
N GLY A 84 -21.95 -5.90 6.09
CA GLY A 84 -21.29 -5.64 4.82
C GLY A 84 -20.35 -4.44 4.92
N ARG A 85 -20.83 -3.30 5.45
CA ARG A 85 -20.00 -2.11 5.66
C ARG A 85 -18.81 -2.37 6.55
N ILE A 86 -18.96 -3.13 7.65
CA ILE A 86 -17.84 -3.52 8.52
C ILE A 86 -16.82 -4.36 7.72
N ALA A 87 -17.28 -5.37 6.97
CA ALA A 87 -16.39 -6.22 6.17
C ALA A 87 -15.64 -5.45 5.07
N VAL A 88 -16.34 -4.59 4.32
CA VAL A 88 -15.71 -3.72 3.31
C VAL A 88 -14.73 -2.74 3.98
N GLY A 89 -15.12 -2.15 5.10
CA GLY A 89 -14.27 -1.23 5.84
C GLY A 89 -12.99 -1.90 6.35
N TRP A 90 -13.10 -3.14 6.83
CA TRP A 90 -11.95 -3.95 7.24
C TRP A 90 -10.98 -4.16 6.08
N LEU A 91 -11.47 -4.60 4.92
CA LEU A 91 -10.66 -4.80 3.72
C LEU A 91 -9.93 -3.53 3.27
N ILE A 92 -10.59 -2.37 3.34
CA ILE A 92 -9.98 -1.09 2.95
C ILE A 92 -8.84 -0.72 3.90
N VAL A 93 -9.03 -0.90 5.21
CA VAL A 93 -7.99 -0.64 6.21
C VAL A 93 -6.81 -1.57 5.99
N GLU A 94 -7.08 -2.83 5.70
CA GLU A 94 -6.07 -3.85 5.43
C GLU A 94 -5.23 -3.53 4.18
N ASP A 95 -5.87 -3.20 3.06
CA ASP A 95 -5.19 -2.82 1.81
C ASP A 95 -4.31 -1.57 2.03
N LEU A 96 -4.82 -0.56 2.74
CA LEU A 96 -4.06 0.64 3.08
C LEU A 96 -2.85 0.32 3.98
N ALA A 97 -3.04 -0.51 5.00
CA ALA A 97 -1.95 -0.93 5.88
C ALA A 97 -0.88 -1.72 5.11
N MET A 98 -1.28 -2.58 4.17
CA MET A 98 -0.37 -3.36 3.34
C MET A 98 0.43 -2.49 2.39
N VAL A 99 -0.21 -1.51 1.73
CA VAL A 99 0.49 -0.51 0.90
C VAL A 99 1.56 0.22 1.72
N LEU A 100 1.22 0.66 2.94
CA LEU A 100 2.19 1.29 3.82
C LEU A 100 3.32 0.33 4.22
N ALA A 101 3.00 -0.92 4.58
CA ALA A 101 4.00 -1.93 4.94
C ALA A 101 4.99 -2.20 3.79
N LEU A 102 4.51 -2.38 2.57
CA LEU A 102 5.33 -2.63 1.37
C LEU A 102 6.27 -1.47 1.05
N VAL A 103 5.81 -0.24 1.27
CA VAL A 103 6.63 0.97 1.10
C VAL A 103 7.70 1.08 2.19
N LEU A 104 7.38 0.66 3.41
CA LEU A 104 8.28 0.75 4.56
C LEU A 104 9.38 -0.32 4.55
N ILE A 105 9.15 -1.48 3.94
CA ILE A 105 10.12 -2.59 3.92
C ILE A 105 11.51 -2.16 3.38
N PRO A 106 11.63 -1.52 2.19
CA PRO A 106 12.92 -1.05 1.67
C PRO A 106 13.59 0.00 2.58
N ALA A 107 12.79 0.92 3.12
CA ALA A 107 13.29 1.96 4.04
C ALA A 107 13.82 1.36 5.35
N ALA A 108 13.18 0.31 5.87
CA ALA A 108 13.61 -0.41 7.07
C ALA A 108 14.85 -1.27 6.81
N ALA A 109 14.97 -1.88 5.63
CA ALA A 109 16.16 -2.64 5.22
C ALA A 109 17.44 -1.78 5.24
N GLY A 110 17.32 -0.49 4.90
CA GLY A 110 18.43 0.47 4.96
C GLY A 110 18.95 0.79 6.38
N ILE A 111 18.17 0.51 7.44
CA ILE A 111 18.54 0.77 8.85
C ILE A 111 19.29 -0.43 9.45
N GLY A 112 18.99 -1.65 8.98
CA GLY A 112 19.46 -2.91 9.58
C GLY A 112 20.85 -3.40 9.17
N GLY A 113 21.68 -2.58 8.49
CA GLY A 113 23.02 -2.97 8.06
C GLY A 113 23.08 -3.94 6.86
N GLY A 114 21.94 -4.32 6.28
CA GLY A 114 21.88 -5.02 5.00
C GLY A 114 22.21 -4.05 3.87
N HIS A 115 23.14 -4.42 3.00
CA HIS A 115 23.40 -3.72 1.74
C HIS A 115 22.16 -3.85 0.82
N GLY A 116 21.09 -3.13 1.12
CA GLY A 116 20.04 -2.83 0.16
C GLY A 116 20.60 -1.91 -0.92
N PRO A 117 20.05 -1.90 -2.15
CA PRO A 117 20.54 -1.06 -3.23
C PRO A 117 20.63 0.38 -2.75
N ALA A 118 21.85 0.91 -2.70
CA ALA A 118 22.09 2.26 -2.21
C ALA A 118 21.28 3.26 -3.03
N GLU A 119 20.29 3.88 -2.40
CA GLU A 119 19.51 4.93 -3.05
C GLU A 119 20.47 6.04 -3.53
N PRO A 120 20.43 6.41 -4.82
CA PRO A 120 21.28 7.49 -5.34
C PRO A 120 21.04 8.84 -4.64
N LEU A 121 19.88 9.00 -4.01
CA LEU A 121 19.48 10.22 -3.29
C LEU A 121 20.10 10.32 -1.88
N SER A 122 20.22 9.22 -1.13
CA SER A 122 20.98 9.23 0.14
C SER A 122 22.48 9.30 -0.09
N ALA A 123 23.01 8.61 -1.10
CA ALA A 123 24.42 8.68 -1.46
C ALA A 123 24.83 10.08 -1.94
N GLY A 124 23.97 10.75 -2.72
CA GLY A 124 24.18 12.12 -3.16
C GLY A 124 24.13 13.13 -2.01
N LEU A 125 23.17 12.98 -1.10
CA LEU A 125 23.01 13.90 0.04
C LEU A 125 24.11 13.70 1.10
N ASN A 126 24.54 12.47 1.35
CA ASN A 126 25.63 12.15 2.28
C ASN A 126 26.98 12.66 1.76
N ARG A 127 27.22 12.58 0.43
CA ARG A 127 28.39 13.19 -0.21
C ARG A 127 28.37 14.73 -0.21
N LEU A 128 27.18 15.34 -0.22
CA LEU A 128 27.04 16.80 -0.28
C LEU A 128 27.11 17.46 1.10
N LEU A 129 26.58 16.81 2.14
CA LEU A 129 26.46 17.40 3.48
C LEU A 129 27.50 16.92 4.49
N GLY A 130 28.21 15.80 4.26
CA GLY A 130 29.33 15.37 5.10
C GLY A 130 29.00 15.18 6.60
N LEU A 131 27.72 15.09 6.95
CA LEU A 131 27.25 14.96 8.32
C LEU A 131 27.11 13.47 8.64
N ASP A 132 27.98 12.98 9.52
CA ASP A 132 27.79 11.72 10.24
C ASP A 132 26.57 11.88 11.17
N LEU A 133 25.37 11.80 10.59
CA LEU A 133 24.14 11.71 11.35
C LEU A 133 24.19 10.35 12.05
N GLY A 134 24.55 10.36 13.34
CA GLY A 134 24.51 9.18 14.19
C GLY A 134 23.16 8.45 14.13
N VAL A 135 23.02 7.33 14.82
CA VAL A 135 21.84 6.43 14.72
C VAL A 135 20.48 7.17 14.76
N GLY A 136 20.34 8.21 15.60
CA GLY A 136 19.13 9.04 15.65
C GLY A 136 18.84 9.86 14.39
N GLY A 137 19.88 10.33 13.70
CA GLY A 137 19.76 11.08 12.46
C GLY A 137 19.43 10.22 11.24
N MET A 138 19.92 8.96 11.20
CA MET A 138 19.45 7.97 10.23
C MET A 138 17.96 7.68 10.39
N ILE A 139 17.48 7.49 11.63
CA ILE A 139 16.05 7.24 11.92
C ILE A 139 15.19 8.48 11.58
N ALA A 140 15.66 9.69 11.89
CA ALA A 140 14.95 10.92 11.54
C ALA A 140 14.85 11.09 10.02
N MET A 141 15.93 10.84 9.29
CA MET A 141 15.96 10.94 7.83
C MET A 141 15.05 9.90 7.17
N THR A 142 14.98 8.66 7.69
CA THR A 142 14.06 7.65 7.17
C THR A 142 12.60 8.02 7.43
N LEU A 143 12.27 8.52 8.63
CA LEU A 143 10.93 9.03 8.92
C LEU A 143 10.53 10.18 7.98
N VAL A 144 11.46 11.11 7.72
CA VAL A 144 11.22 12.21 6.76
C VAL A 144 11.01 11.67 5.35
N LYS A 145 11.82 10.70 4.90
CA LYS A 145 11.65 10.07 3.57
C LYS A 145 10.33 9.34 3.44
N VAL A 146 9.95 8.56 4.45
CA VAL A 146 8.67 7.85 4.50
C VAL A 146 7.52 8.85 4.48
N ALA A 147 7.58 9.90 5.30
CA ALA A 147 6.55 10.94 5.32
C ALA A 147 6.46 11.67 3.97
N LEU A 148 7.60 11.98 3.34
CA LEU A 148 7.65 12.60 2.02
C LEU A 148 7.10 11.67 0.94
N PHE A 149 7.43 10.37 0.97
CA PHE A 149 6.88 9.36 0.08
C PHE A 149 5.35 9.33 0.20
N VAL A 150 4.84 9.16 1.41
CA VAL A 150 3.42 9.05 1.68
C VAL A 150 2.71 10.34 1.26
N ALA A 151 3.26 11.51 1.57
CA ALA A 151 2.71 12.79 1.14
C ALA A 151 2.66 12.92 -0.39
N LEU A 152 3.76 12.61 -1.08
CA LEU A 152 3.82 12.64 -2.54
C LEU A 152 2.83 11.64 -3.15
N MET A 153 2.77 10.41 -2.64
CA MET A 153 1.86 9.37 -3.09
C MET A 153 0.39 9.79 -2.91
N LEU A 154 0.03 10.36 -1.76
CA LEU A 154 -1.32 10.85 -1.51
C LEU A 154 -1.69 12.03 -2.40
N VAL A 155 -0.78 12.98 -2.62
CA VAL A 155 -1.02 14.14 -3.51
C VAL A 155 -1.14 13.70 -4.97
N PHE A 156 -0.20 12.92 -5.47
CA PHE A 156 -0.21 12.43 -6.85
C PHE A 156 -1.37 11.46 -7.10
N GLY A 157 -1.56 10.49 -6.20
CA GLY A 157 -2.62 9.49 -6.30
C GLY A 157 -4.01 10.10 -6.26
N ARG A 158 -4.25 11.07 -5.37
CA ARG A 158 -5.57 11.72 -5.23
C ARG A 158 -5.82 12.82 -6.26
N LYS A 159 -4.79 13.49 -6.77
CA LYS A 159 -4.95 14.69 -7.62
C LYS A 159 -4.52 14.48 -9.06
N LEU A 160 -3.35 13.89 -9.30
CA LEU A 160 -2.83 13.70 -10.65
C LEU A 160 -3.57 12.59 -11.40
N ILE A 161 -3.80 11.44 -10.76
CA ILE A 161 -4.47 10.30 -11.40
C ILE A 161 -5.90 10.69 -11.86
N PRO A 162 -6.77 11.30 -11.03
CA PRO A 162 -8.10 11.66 -11.49
C PRO A 162 -8.08 12.76 -12.55
N TRP A 163 -7.16 13.73 -12.45
CA TRP A 163 -7.04 14.82 -13.43
C TRP A 163 -6.63 14.32 -14.82
N THR A 164 -5.62 13.45 -14.88
CA THR A 164 -5.18 12.82 -16.13
C THR A 164 -6.26 11.90 -16.71
N MET A 165 -6.91 11.08 -15.88
CA MET A 165 -8.05 10.25 -16.29
C MET A 165 -9.21 11.08 -16.82
N HIS A 166 -9.54 12.20 -16.19
CA HIS A 166 -10.58 13.11 -16.67
C HIS A 166 -10.22 13.70 -18.03
N ARG A 167 -8.96 14.12 -18.24
CA ARG A 167 -8.47 14.63 -19.54
C ARG A 167 -8.55 13.57 -20.65
N ILE A 168 -8.11 12.35 -20.38
CA ILE A 168 -8.11 11.25 -21.36
C ILE A 168 -9.54 10.78 -21.67
N ALA A 169 -10.44 10.83 -20.70
CA ALA A 169 -11.86 10.50 -20.89
C ALA A 169 -12.56 11.45 -21.85
N HIS A 170 -12.17 12.73 -21.92
CA HIS A 170 -12.75 13.71 -22.84
C HIS A 170 -12.44 13.41 -24.31
N THR A 171 -11.42 12.59 -24.59
CA THR A 171 -11.07 12.21 -25.96
C THR A 171 -12.01 11.15 -26.55
N GLY A 172 -12.90 10.55 -25.74
CA GLY A 172 -13.93 9.60 -26.17
C GLY A 172 -13.44 8.24 -26.71
N SER A 173 -12.14 8.08 -26.97
CA SER A 173 -11.55 6.84 -27.46
C SER A 173 -11.23 5.86 -26.32
N ARG A 174 -11.79 4.65 -26.44
CA ARG A 174 -11.53 3.55 -25.51
C ARG A 174 -10.07 3.09 -25.52
N GLU A 175 -9.35 3.31 -26.61
CA GLU A 175 -7.95 2.90 -26.77
C GLU A 175 -7.02 3.86 -26.01
N LEU A 176 -7.23 5.17 -26.16
CA LEU A 176 -6.47 6.19 -25.41
C LEU A 176 -6.69 6.06 -23.90
N PHE A 177 -7.90 5.71 -23.47
CA PHE A 177 -8.18 5.45 -22.06
C PHE A 177 -7.36 4.29 -21.51
N ARG A 178 -7.35 3.13 -22.20
CA ARG A 178 -6.58 1.95 -21.77
C ARG A 178 -5.08 2.23 -21.76
N LEU A 179 -4.56 2.86 -22.82
CA LEU A 179 -3.14 3.22 -22.91
C LEU A 179 -2.76 4.22 -21.82
N GLY A 180 -3.63 5.18 -21.50
CA GLY A 180 -3.42 6.15 -20.44
C GLY A 180 -3.36 5.52 -19.05
N VAL A 181 -4.28 4.60 -18.73
CA VAL A 181 -4.24 3.84 -17.47
C VAL A 181 -2.93 3.06 -17.37
N LEU A 182 -2.52 2.39 -18.43
CA LEU A 182 -1.32 1.55 -18.45
C LEU A 182 -0.04 2.40 -18.34
N ALA A 183 0.01 3.54 -19.02
CA ALA A 183 1.12 4.50 -18.93
C ALA A 183 1.25 5.13 -17.53
N ILE A 184 0.12 5.47 -16.89
CA ILE A 184 0.12 5.99 -15.52
C ILE A 184 0.59 4.90 -14.54
N ALA A 185 0.08 3.67 -14.67
CA ALA A 185 0.48 2.55 -13.81
C ALA A 185 1.98 2.27 -13.93
N LEU A 186 2.51 2.17 -15.16
CA LEU A 186 3.94 1.98 -15.39
C LEU A 186 4.76 3.18 -14.92
N GLY A 187 4.30 4.41 -15.18
CA GLY A 187 5.00 5.63 -14.78
C GLY A 187 5.10 5.79 -13.27
N VAL A 188 4.03 5.46 -12.53
CA VAL A 188 4.03 5.46 -11.07
C VAL A 188 4.92 4.35 -10.53
N ALA A 189 4.86 3.13 -11.08
CA ALA A 189 5.71 2.02 -10.67
C ALA A 189 7.20 2.34 -10.92
N PHE A 190 7.55 2.84 -12.11
CA PHE A 190 8.92 3.24 -12.45
C PHE A 190 9.41 4.41 -11.61
N GLY A 191 8.55 5.42 -11.40
CA GLY A 191 8.83 6.54 -10.52
C GLY A 191 9.12 6.08 -9.09
N ALA A 192 8.29 5.18 -8.56
CA ALA A 192 8.47 4.61 -7.23
C ALA A 192 9.79 3.82 -7.13
N ALA A 193 10.08 2.96 -8.11
CA ALA A 193 11.32 2.18 -8.12
C ALA A 193 12.58 3.07 -8.20
N LYS A 194 12.58 4.10 -9.05
CA LYS A 194 13.75 4.98 -9.24
C LYS A 194 13.96 5.97 -8.10
N LEU A 195 12.89 6.52 -7.52
CA LEU A 195 12.97 7.48 -6.42
C LEU A 195 13.23 6.82 -5.07
N PHE A 196 12.77 5.58 -4.87
CA PHE A 196 12.74 4.92 -3.56
C PHE A 196 13.42 3.55 -3.50
N GLY A 197 14.12 3.14 -4.58
CA GLY A 197 14.91 1.92 -4.59
C GLY A 197 14.09 0.63 -4.35
N VAL A 198 12.79 0.66 -4.65
CA VAL A 198 11.90 -0.51 -4.54
C VAL A 198 12.18 -1.45 -5.70
N SER A 199 13.25 -2.26 -5.60
CA SER A 199 13.52 -3.42 -6.45
C SER A 199 14.03 -4.58 -5.60
#